data_AF-A0A7W6J7J0-F1
#
_entry.id   AF-A0A7W6J7J0-F1
#
_cell.length_a   1.000
_cell.length_b   1.000
_cell.length_c   1.000
_cell.angle_alpha   90.00
_cell.angle_beta   90.00
_cell.angle_gamma   90.00
#
_symmetry.space_group_name_H-M   'P 1'
#
loop_
_entity.id
_entity.type
_entity.pdbx_description
1 polymer ?
#
loop_
_entity_poly.entity_id
_entity_poly.type
_entity_poly.pdbx_seq_one_letter_code
_entity_poly.pdbx_strand_id
1 'polypeptide(L)' 'MERALPLFDRVELDRIKVERARLLEKLRRGHVDARTRIHREDMLKQLTAQQIEIELRLGMASRS' A
#
# COMPACT_ATOMS: atom_id res chain seq x y z
N MET A 1 -5.46 -28.33 0.59
CA MET A 1 -5.92 -27.11 -0.10
C MET A 1 -4.68 -26.36 -0.56
N GLU A 2 -4.30 -26.54 -1.81
CA GLU A 2 -3.15 -25.86 -2.41
C GLU A 2 -3.43 -24.35 -2.46
N ARG A 3 -2.63 -23.56 -1.72
CA ARG A 3 -2.62 -22.10 -1.85
C ARG A 3 -2.05 -21.75 -3.23
N ALA A 4 -2.91 -21.68 -4.25
CA ALA A 4 -2.57 -21.15 -5.58
C ALA A 4 -2.38 -19.61 -5.58
N LEU A 5 -2.52 -18.96 -4.43
CA LEU A 5 -2.57 -17.50 -4.28
C LEU A 5 -1.24 -16.74 -4.06
N PRO A 6 -0.06 -17.34 -3.76
CA PRO A 6 1.09 -16.54 -3.35
C PRO A 6 1.71 -15.72 -4.49
N LEU A 7 1.56 -16.11 -5.75
CA LEU A 7 2.08 -15.33 -6.88
C LEU A 7 1.24 -14.08 -7.13
N PHE A 8 -0.10 -14.20 -7.11
CA PHE A 8 -1.00 -13.07 -7.29
C PHE A 8 -0.89 -12.07 -6.15
N ASP A 9 -0.90 -12.57 -4.90
CA ASP A 9 -0.73 -11.73 -3.70
C ASP A 9 0.62 -11.00 -3.71
N ARG A 10 1.71 -11.61 -4.21
CA ARG A 10 3.01 -10.93 -4.34
C ARG A 10 3.01 -9.82 -5.39
N VAL A 11 2.41 -10.07 -6.56
CA VAL A 11 2.29 -9.05 -7.61
C VAL A 11 1.43 -7.89 -7.14
N GLU A 12 0.36 -8.16 -6.42
CA GLU A 12 -0.50 -7.14 -5.82
C GLU A 12 0.24 -6.35 -4.73
N LEU A 13 0.99 -7.02 -3.86
CA LEU A 13 1.83 -6.40 -2.84
C LEU A 13 2.85 -5.44 -3.45
N ASP A 14 3.54 -5.84 -4.52
CA ASP A 14 4.53 -5.00 -5.20
C ASP A 14 3.87 -3.76 -5.84
N ARG A 15 2.68 -3.92 -6.44
CA ARG A 15 1.92 -2.79 -6.98
C ARG A 15 1.56 -1.79 -5.88
N ILE A 16 1.02 -2.26 -4.77
CA ILE A 16 0.66 -1.42 -3.62
C ILE A 16 1.88 -0.69 -3.07
N LYS A 17 3.03 -1.37 -2.94
CA LYS A 17 4.28 -0.73 -2.49
C LYS A 17 4.72 0.41 -3.43
N VAL A 18 4.65 0.20 -4.74
CA VAL A 18 4.96 1.23 -5.74
C VAL A 18 4.00 2.41 -5.65
N GLU A 19 2.70 2.15 -5.51
CA GLU A 19 1.68 3.21 -5.39
C GLU A 19 1.85 4.02 -4.11
N ARG A 20 2.13 3.37 -2.97
CA ARG A 20 2.45 4.05 -1.70
C ARG A 20 3.68 4.93 -1.84
N ALA A 21 4.75 4.44 -2.45
CA ALA A 21 5.97 5.22 -2.67
C ALA A 21 5.71 6.47 -3.53
N ARG A 22 4.95 6.32 -4.63
CA ARG A 22 4.54 7.45 -5.48
C ARG A 22 3.68 8.45 -4.73
N LEU A 23 2.76 7.99 -3.89
CA LEU A 23 1.86 8.86 -3.13
C LEU A 23 2.61 9.62 -2.03
N LEU A 24 3.55 8.96 -1.35
CA LEU A 24 4.47 9.59 -0.40
C LEU A 24 5.33 10.65 -1.07
N GLU A 25 5.84 10.37 -2.27
CA GLU A 25 6.60 11.36 -3.03
C GLU A 25 5.73 12.58 -3.38
N LYS A 26 4.48 12.36 -3.81
CA LYS A 26 3.51 13.44 -4.08
C LYS A 26 3.16 14.25 -2.83
N LEU A 27 3.10 13.63 -1.66
CA LEU A 27 2.90 14.32 -0.38
C LEU A 27 4.14 15.13 0.02
N ARG A 28 5.34 14.58 -0.19
CA ARG A 28 6.62 15.23 0.12
C ARG A 28 6.88 16.46 -0.75
N ARG A 29 6.54 16.40 -2.05
CA ARG A 29 6.74 17.52 -3.00
C ARG A 29 5.96 18.78 -2.60
N GLY A 30 4.88 18.67 -1.82
CA GLY A 30 4.07 19.83 -1.43
C GLY A 30 3.33 20.47 -2.61
N HIS A 31 2.96 21.76 -2.48
CA HIS A 31 2.28 22.55 -3.52
C HIS A 31 0.86 22.10 -3.93
N VAL A 32 0.15 21.40 -3.05
CA VAL A 32 -1.27 21.07 -3.25
C VAL A 32 -2.14 21.67 -2.16
N ASP A 33 -3.40 21.96 -2.49
CA ASP A 33 -4.37 22.46 -1.54
C ASP A 33 -4.63 21.44 -0.42
N ALA A 34 -5.16 21.94 0.70
CA ALA A 34 -5.40 21.14 1.90
C ALA A 34 -6.33 19.94 1.64
N ARG A 35 -7.34 20.10 0.77
CA ARG A 35 -8.28 19.02 0.45
C ARG A 35 -7.59 17.93 -0.36
N THR A 36 -6.80 18.28 -1.37
CA THR A 36 -5.99 17.33 -2.12
C THR A 36 -4.98 16.61 -1.23
N ARG A 37 -4.38 17.32 -0.26
CA ARG A 37 -3.48 16.72 0.72
C ARG A 37 -4.20 15.69 1.59
N ILE A 38 -5.33 16.06 2.19
CA ILE A 38 -6.15 15.17 3.02
C ILE A 38 -6.58 13.93 2.24
N HIS A 39 -7.01 14.10 0.99
CA HIS A 39 -7.39 12.97 0.15
C HIS A 39 -6.22 12.01 -0.11
N ARG A 40 -5.02 12.54 -0.38
CA ARG A 40 -3.80 11.73 -0.55
C ARG A 40 -3.39 11.02 0.74
N GLU A 41 -3.54 11.67 1.89
CA GLU A 41 -3.28 11.05 3.20
C GLU A 41 -4.28 9.92 3.49
N ASP A 42 -5.55 10.07 3.12
CA ASP A 42 -6.56 9.03 3.23
C ASP A 42 -6.26 7.83 2.31
N MET A 43 -5.94 8.09 1.04
CA MET A 43 -5.49 7.05 0.10
C MET A 43 -4.27 6.29 0.63
N LEU A 44 -3.31 6.98 1.28
CA LEU A 44 -2.13 6.34 1.85
C LEU A 44 -2.50 5.38 3.00
N LYS A 45 -3.49 5.74 3.82
CA LYS A 45 -4.00 4.87 4.89
C LYS A 45 -4.64 3.61 4.31
N GLN A 46 -5.48 3.77 3.28
CA GLN A 46 -6.13 2.66 2.59
C GLN A 46 -5.12 1.68 1.98
N LEU A 47 -4.12 2.19 1.25
CA LEU A 47 -3.06 1.37 0.67
C LEU A 47 -2.21 0.67 1.74
N THR A 48 -1.99 1.32 2.89
CA THR A 48 -1.25 0.71 4.01
C THR A 48 -2.06 -0.44 4.63
N ALA A 49 -3.38 -0.28 4.80
CA ALA A 49 -4.24 -1.36 5.27
C ALA A 49 -4.26 -2.55 4.30
N GLN A 50 -4.39 -2.29 2.99
CA GLN A 50 -4.33 -3.33 1.96
C GLN A 50 -2.98 -4.06 1.95
N GLN A 51 -1.87 -3.32 2.10
CA GLN A 51 -0.54 -3.92 2.21
C GLN A 51 -0.48 -4.90 3.40
N ILE A 52 -0.92 -4.47 4.58
CA ILE A 52 -0.91 -5.30 5.80
C ILE A 52 -1.76 -6.55 5.60
N GLU A 53 -2.94 -6.43 4.99
CA GLU A 53 -3.83 -7.56 4.72
C GLU A 53 -3.17 -8.60 3.81
N ILE A 54 -2.51 -8.16 2.74
CA ILE A 54 -1.81 -9.06 1.82
C ILE A 54 -0.58 -9.67 2.48
N GLU A 55 0.17 -8.90 3.28
CA GLU A 55 1.30 -9.42 4.06
C GLU A 55 0.85 -10.48 5.08
N LEU A 56 -0.31 -10.31 5.72
CA LEU A 56 -0.95 -11.32 6.57
C LEU A 56 -1.32 -12.58 5.77
N ARG A 57 -1.97 -12.43 4.60
CA ARG A 57 -2.31 -13.56 3.71
C ARG A 57 -1.08 -14.35 3.26
N LEU A 58 0.01 -13.65 2.97
CA LEU A 58 1.30 -14.23 2.58
C LEU A 58 2.09 -14.83 3.77
N GLY A 59 1.64 -14.65 5.01
CA GLY A 59 2.37 -15.08 6.21
C GLY A 59 3.66 -14.29 6.43
N MET A 60 3.76 -13.09 5.84
CA MET A 60 4.89 -12.16 5.98
C MET A 60 4.75 -11.26 7.21
N ALA A 61 3.60 -11.27 7.89
CA ALA A 61 3.35 -10.53 9.11
C ALA A 61 4.11 -11.13 10.31
N SER A 62 5.44 -11.14 10.24
CA SER A 62 6.32 -11.29 11.38
C SER A 62 7.34 -10.15 11.34
N ARG A 63 7.09 -9.13 12.16
CA ARG A 63 7.97 -8.00 12.51
C ARG A 63 8.32 -7.03 11.37
N SER A 64 7.64 -5.89 11.36
CA SER A 64 8.19 -4.59 10.96
C SER A 64 7.91 -3.60 12.07
#